data_AF-A0A6G4ZS03-F1
#
_entry.id   AF-A0A6G4ZS03-F1
#
_cell.length_a   1.000
_cell.length_b   1.000
_cell.length_c   1.000
_cell.angle_alpha   90.00
_cell.angle_beta   90.00
_cell.angle_gamma   90.00
#
_symmetry.space_group_name_H-M   'P 1'
#
loop_
_entity.id
_entity.type
_entity.pdbx_description
1 polymer ?
#
loop_
_entity_poly.entity_id
_entity_poly.type
_entity_poly.pdbx_seq_one_letter_code
_entity_poly.pdbx_strand_id
1 'polypeptide(L)'
;MLIGCITGPDLETAKSQIKLAQSFCDGIELRRDLLEADITISEGFVITTENGRSTLSTGQTLSTYHNFDETPEDLDAILKGMPPADFYKICTMANKTTDALRMLAFVKDQPNVAGMCMGALGQITRILGPVMSNPFTFAALGEEAAPGQMQAEELVKIYHFHRLSPRTQIYGLIGNPIAQSPSHNTHNAYFRQRDIDAIYMRMLLTEEELPLFFDLAKQLGIQGLSVTMPFKEKLFPYIDVLEGDAKEIGAVNTLAFGDCVYGSNTDGKGALDAIEDKTSVRGKHCVILGAG
;
A
#
# COMPACT_ATOMS: atom_id res chain seq x y z
N MET A 1 -14.15 1.94 -2.11
CA MET A 1 -14.44 2.18 -3.55
C MET A 1 -13.17 2.62 -4.29
N LEU A 2 -13.02 2.24 -5.56
CA LEU A 2 -11.94 2.74 -6.42
C LEU A 2 -12.50 3.80 -7.37
N ILE A 3 -11.91 4.99 -7.36
CA ILE A 3 -12.28 6.10 -8.23
C ILE A 3 -11.22 6.28 -9.31
N GLY A 4 -11.59 6.09 -10.57
CA GLY A 4 -10.71 6.38 -11.71
C GLY A 4 -10.74 7.86 -12.07
N CYS A 5 -9.58 8.52 -12.08
CA CYS A 5 -9.39 9.88 -12.55
C CYS A 5 -9.06 9.86 -14.05
N ILE A 6 -9.87 10.56 -14.84
CA ILE A 6 -9.61 10.80 -16.26
C ILE A 6 -8.95 12.15 -16.43
N THR A 7 -7.79 12.17 -17.09
CA THR A 7 -7.04 13.37 -17.42
C THR A 7 -7.01 13.59 -18.93
N GLY A 8 -7.07 14.84 -19.38
CA GLY A 8 -6.98 15.20 -20.79
C GLY A 8 -7.99 16.27 -21.25
N PRO A 9 -7.72 16.93 -22.38
CA PRO A 9 -8.47 18.12 -22.79
C PRO A 9 -9.79 17.83 -23.50
N ASP A 10 -10.00 16.59 -23.97
CA ASP A 10 -11.11 16.28 -24.88
C ASP A 10 -11.85 14.96 -24.57
N LEU A 11 -13.05 14.86 -25.15
CA LEU A 11 -13.97 13.75 -24.96
C LEU A 11 -13.45 12.41 -25.53
N GLU A 12 -12.60 12.44 -26.55
CA GLU A 12 -12.06 11.21 -27.14
C GLU A 12 -10.98 10.60 -26.24
N THR A 13 -10.15 11.45 -25.61
CA THR A 13 -9.20 11.05 -24.57
C THR A 13 -9.95 10.39 -23.41
N ALA A 14 -11.04 10.99 -22.95
CA ALA A 14 -11.89 10.42 -21.92
C ALA A 14 -12.47 9.05 -22.33
N LYS A 15 -13.05 8.93 -23.53
CA LYS A 15 -13.59 7.66 -24.05
C LYS A 15 -12.51 6.57 -24.15
N SER A 16 -11.30 6.93 -24.53
CA SER A 16 -10.16 6.00 -24.60
C SER A 16 -9.79 5.46 -23.22
N GLN A 17 -9.65 6.34 -22.22
CA GLN A 17 -9.32 5.94 -20.84
C GLN A 17 -10.44 5.10 -20.20
N ILE A 18 -11.71 5.41 -20.50
CA ILE A 18 -12.87 4.58 -20.13
C ILE A 18 -12.77 3.19 -20.73
N LYS A 19 -12.51 3.09 -22.03
CA LYS A 19 -12.39 1.80 -22.72
C LYS A 19 -11.23 0.98 -22.16
N LEU A 20 -10.13 1.64 -21.81
CA LEU A 20 -9.02 1.02 -21.10
C LEU A 20 -9.47 0.47 -19.75
N ALA A 21 -10.17 1.27 -18.93
CA ALA A 21 -10.71 0.82 -17.64
C ALA A 21 -11.60 -0.42 -17.79
N GLN A 22 -12.50 -0.42 -18.77
CA GLN A 22 -13.42 -1.53 -19.07
C GLN A 22 -12.69 -2.82 -19.46
N SER A 23 -11.42 -2.76 -19.86
CA SER A 23 -10.64 -3.95 -20.22
C SER A 23 -10.15 -4.75 -19.01
N PHE A 24 -10.15 -4.16 -17.81
CA PHE A 24 -9.66 -4.81 -16.59
C PHE A 24 -10.61 -4.72 -15.39
N CYS A 25 -11.73 -4.00 -15.49
CA CYS A 25 -12.80 -3.99 -14.49
C CYS A 25 -14.13 -4.43 -15.11
N ASP A 26 -14.82 -5.35 -14.45
CA ASP A 26 -16.22 -5.67 -14.74
C ASP A 26 -17.13 -4.65 -14.03
N GLY A 27 -18.23 -4.22 -14.68
CA GLY A 27 -19.27 -3.41 -14.03
C GLY A 27 -19.00 -1.90 -13.91
N ILE A 28 -18.24 -1.30 -14.83
CA ILE A 28 -17.99 0.16 -14.80
C ILE A 28 -19.26 0.95 -15.14
N GLU A 29 -19.80 1.68 -14.16
CA GLU A 29 -20.83 2.69 -14.35
C GLU A 29 -20.21 4.07 -14.56
N LEU A 30 -20.45 4.68 -15.72
CA LEU A 30 -20.01 6.03 -16.05
C LEU A 30 -20.97 7.06 -15.44
N ARG A 31 -20.47 7.86 -14.52
CA ARG A 31 -21.24 8.96 -13.91
C ARG A 31 -20.61 10.28 -14.35
N ARG A 32 -21.18 10.87 -15.40
CA ARG A 32 -20.62 12.02 -16.12
C ARG A 32 -21.19 13.31 -15.55
N ASP A 33 -20.55 13.89 -14.53
CA ASP A 33 -20.87 15.25 -14.07
C ASP A 33 -19.62 15.91 -13.46
N LEU A 34 -18.76 16.46 -14.33
CA LEU A 34 -18.07 17.74 -14.16
C LEU A 34 -17.18 18.03 -15.39
N LEU A 35 -17.52 19.11 -16.09
CA LEU A 35 -16.64 19.80 -17.02
C LEU A 35 -15.80 20.79 -16.20
N GLU A 36 -14.59 20.36 -15.85
CA GLU A 36 -13.36 21.09 -15.52
C GLU A 36 -12.60 20.33 -14.41
N ALA A 37 -11.57 19.60 -14.86
CA ALA A 37 -10.68 18.70 -14.12
C ALA A 37 -11.35 17.43 -13.51
N ASP A 38 -10.97 16.28 -14.07
CA ASP A 38 -11.15 14.92 -13.55
C ASP A 38 -12.55 14.30 -13.64
N ILE A 39 -12.79 13.51 -14.70
CA ILE A 39 -13.93 12.57 -14.70
C ILE A 39 -13.64 11.48 -13.67
N THR A 40 -14.60 11.27 -12.78
CA THR A 40 -14.62 10.29 -11.69
C THR A 40 -15.36 9.03 -12.18
N ILE A 41 -14.69 7.88 -12.27
CA ILE A 41 -15.36 6.59 -12.46
C ILE A 41 -15.57 5.95 -11.10
N SER A 42 -16.81 5.75 -10.65
CA SER A 42 -17.11 5.14 -9.35
C SER A 42 -18.41 4.32 -9.38
N GLU A 43 -18.50 3.27 -8.58
CA GLU A 43 -19.79 2.70 -8.20
C GLU A 43 -20.48 3.63 -7.19
N GLY A 44 -21.17 4.67 -7.66
CA GLY A 44 -22.17 5.36 -6.81
C GLY A 44 -21.85 6.77 -6.29
N PHE A 45 -20.71 7.39 -6.63
CA PHE A 45 -20.40 8.76 -6.20
C PHE A 45 -19.85 9.65 -7.33
N VAL A 46 -20.50 10.79 -7.59
CA VAL A 46 -19.97 11.89 -8.43
C VAL A 46 -19.52 12.97 -7.48
N ILE A 47 -18.32 13.53 -7.60
CA ILE A 47 -17.86 14.63 -6.75
C ILE A 47 -18.00 15.92 -7.56
N THR A 48 -18.97 16.78 -7.25
CA THR A 48 -19.10 18.11 -7.87
C THR A 48 -18.53 19.19 -6.95
N THR A 49 -17.51 19.94 -7.38
CA THR A 49 -16.84 20.98 -6.58
C THR A 49 -17.38 22.37 -6.92
N GLU A 50 -18.02 23.05 -5.96
CA GLU A 50 -18.37 24.47 -6.04
C GLU A 50 -17.86 25.18 -4.78
N ASN A 51 -17.13 26.29 -4.93
CA ASN A 51 -16.64 27.14 -3.82
C ASN A 51 -15.88 26.36 -2.72
N GLY A 52 -15.07 25.36 -3.10
CA GLY A 52 -14.27 24.56 -2.16
C GLY A 52 -15.07 23.50 -1.37
N ARG A 53 -16.36 23.30 -1.69
CA ARG A 53 -17.15 22.18 -1.18
C ARG A 53 -17.45 21.21 -2.32
N SER A 54 -17.26 19.93 -2.03
CA SER A 54 -17.61 18.86 -2.94
C SER A 54 -18.94 18.25 -2.51
N THR A 55 -19.89 18.13 -3.44
CA THR A 55 -21.18 17.45 -3.22
C THR A 55 -21.18 16.13 -3.98
N LEU A 56 -21.58 15.04 -3.33
CA LEU A 56 -21.71 13.73 -3.94
C LEU A 56 -23.00 13.66 -4.76
N SER A 57 -23.05 12.93 -5.88
CA SER A 57 -24.31 12.73 -6.68
C SER A 57 -25.51 12.22 -5.87
N THR A 58 -25.26 11.67 -4.68
CA THR A 58 -26.26 11.22 -3.71
C THR A 58 -26.85 12.35 -2.85
N GLY A 59 -26.37 13.58 -2.97
CA GLY A 59 -26.71 14.72 -2.11
C GLY A 59 -25.89 14.79 -0.81
N GLN A 60 -24.95 13.85 -0.61
CA GLN A 60 -24.04 13.84 0.54
C GLN A 60 -22.92 14.87 0.38
N THR A 61 -22.40 15.37 1.49
CA THR A 61 -21.36 16.40 1.53
C THR A 61 -19.98 15.81 1.76
N LEU A 62 -18.96 16.37 1.11
CA LEU A 62 -17.56 16.00 1.27
C LEU A 62 -16.74 17.21 1.69
N SER A 63 -16.07 17.10 2.84
CA SER A 63 -15.09 18.08 3.32
C SER A 63 -13.68 17.60 3.00
N THR A 64 -12.87 18.42 2.34
CA THR A 64 -11.53 18.02 1.88
C THR A 64 -10.44 18.88 2.49
N TYR A 65 -9.35 18.25 2.92
CA TYR A 65 -8.12 18.88 3.38
C TYR A 65 -6.94 18.37 2.54
N HIS A 66 -6.07 19.29 2.11
CA HIS A 66 -4.86 18.96 1.36
C HIS A 66 -3.65 19.63 2.02
N ASN A 67 -2.60 18.86 2.28
CA ASN A 67 -1.27 19.35 2.68
C ASN A 67 -0.23 18.76 1.73
N PHE A 68 0.41 19.61 0.93
CA PHE A 68 1.35 19.20 -0.10
C PHE A 68 2.79 19.06 0.41
N ASP A 69 3.05 19.46 1.66
CA ASP A 69 4.38 19.54 2.22
C ASP A 69 4.69 18.36 3.16
N GLU A 70 3.71 17.96 3.98
CA GLU A 70 3.90 16.91 4.98
C GLU A 70 2.60 16.21 5.41
N THR A 71 2.75 15.21 6.29
CA THR A 71 1.65 14.58 7.03
C THR A 71 1.68 15.04 8.49
N PRO A 72 0.79 15.98 8.89
CA PRO A 72 0.80 16.57 10.23
C PRO A 72 0.74 15.54 11.35
N GLU A 73 1.46 15.77 12.45
CA GLU A 73 1.50 14.85 13.59
C GLU A 73 0.11 14.53 14.14
N ASP A 74 -0.73 15.54 14.32
CA ASP A 74 -2.08 15.45 14.90
C ASP A 74 -3.17 15.50 13.82
N LEU A 75 -3.44 14.34 13.21
CA LEU A 75 -4.50 14.17 12.20
C LEU A 75 -5.91 14.33 12.81
N ASP A 76 -6.07 14.04 14.10
CA ASP A 76 -7.33 14.24 14.83
C ASP A 76 -7.70 15.71 14.94
N ALA A 77 -6.74 16.59 15.23
CA ALA A 77 -6.96 18.03 15.26
C ALA A 77 -7.35 18.57 13.89
N ILE A 78 -6.74 18.06 12.81
CA ILE A 78 -7.13 18.40 11.44
C ILE A 78 -8.60 18.04 11.20
N LEU A 79 -8.99 16.78 11.46
CA LEU A 79 -10.37 16.33 11.25
C LEU A 79 -11.37 17.14 12.07
N LYS A 80 -11.09 17.42 13.35
CA LYS A 80 -11.94 18.23 14.22
C LYS A 80 -12.10 19.67 13.74
N GLY A 81 -11.08 20.22 13.07
CA GLY A 81 -11.11 21.57 12.50
C GLY A 81 -11.82 21.67 11.15
N MET A 82 -12.10 20.54 10.49
CA MET A 82 -12.77 20.54 9.19
C MET A 82 -14.26 20.89 9.32
N PRO A 83 -14.85 21.61 8.33
CA PRO A 83 -16.28 21.82 8.28
C PRO A 83 -17.06 20.49 8.36
N PRO A 84 -18.19 20.43 9.10
CA PRO A 84 -19.03 19.24 9.17
C PRO A 84 -19.47 18.76 7.78
N ALA A 85 -19.34 17.46 7.53
CA ALA A 85 -19.74 16.81 6.28
C ALA A 85 -20.07 15.33 6.51
N ASP A 86 -20.75 14.70 5.55
CA ASP A 86 -21.05 13.27 5.58
C ASP A 86 -19.78 12.43 5.43
N PHE A 87 -18.86 12.90 4.57
CA PHE A 87 -17.55 12.30 4.35
C PHE A 87 -16.43 13.33 4.48
N TYR A 88 -15.24 12.83 4.83
CA TYR A 88 -14.03 13.61 4.93
C TYR A 88 -12.96 13.03 4.02
N LYS A 89 -12.17 13.88 3.37
CA LYS A 89 -10.99 13.49 2.60
C LYS A 89 -9.79 14.26 3.12
N ILE A 90 -8.79 13.56 3.63
CA ILE A 90 -7.53 14.12 4.10
C ILE A 90 -6.41 13.59 3.19
N CYS A 91 -5.76 14.50 2.47
CA CYS A 91 -4.67 14.18 1.55
C CYS A 91 -3.41 14.92 1.99
N THR A 92 -2.36 14.19 2.37
CA THR A 92 -1.10 14.78 2.88
C THR A 92 0.10 14.34 2.04
N MET A 93 1.28 14.92 2.22
CA MET A 93 2.51 14.42 1.58
C MET A 93 3.24 13.45 2.52
N ALA A 94 3.61 12.27 2.01
CA ALA A 94 4.45 11.34 2.76
C ALA A 94 5.93 11.62 2.48
N ASN A 95 6.64 12.10 3.50
CA ASN A 95 8.08 12.29 3.47
C ASN A 95 8.83 11.06 4.01
N LYS A 96 8.13 10.24 4.79
CA LYS A 96 8.55 8.94 5.31
C LYS A 96 7.46 7.90 5.04
N THR A 97 7.81 6.62 5.00
CA THR A 97 6.80 5.55 4.92
C THR A 97 5.95 5.51 6.19
N THR A 98 6.54 5.85 7.34
CA THR A 98 5.78 5.95 8.61
C THR A 98 4.70 7.04 8.60
N ASP A 99 4.80 8.07 7.75
CA ASP A 99 3.72 9.05 7.55
C ASP A 99 2.48 8.38 6.94
N ALA A 100 2.70 7.56 5.92
CA ALA A 100 1.65 6.82 5.25
C ALA A 100 1.03 5.75 6.17
N LEU A 101 1.84 5.10 7.01
CA LEU A 101 1.35 4.15 8.02
C LEU A 101 0.56 4.87 9.13
N ARG A 102 0.98 6.06 9.56
CA ARG A 102 0.22 6.92 10.49
C ARG A 102 -1.14 7.30 9.90
N MET A 103 -1.19 7.69 8.63
CA MET A 103 -2.45 7.99 7.93
C MET A 103 -3.38 6.76 7.90
N LEU A 104 -2.86 5.58 7.57
CA LEU A 104 -3.63 4.33 7.59
C LEU A 104 -4.14 3.99 8.99
N ALA A 105 -3.29 4.15 10.01
CA ALA A 105 -3.62 3.87 11.40
C ALA A 105 -4.67 4.87 11.94
N PHE A 106 -4.61 6.12 11.48
CA PHE A 106 -5.59 7.14 11.79
C PHE A 106 -6.96 6.80 11.19
N VAL A 107 -7.05 6.51 9.88
CA VAL A 107 -8.36 6.23 9.26
C VAL A 107 -8.92 4.85 9.59
N LYS A 108 -8.11 3.98 10.20
CA LYS A 108 -8.58 2.70 10.72
C LYS A 108 -9.75 2.96 11.68
N ASP A 109 -10.86 2.28 11.43
CA ASP A 109 -12.12 2.40 12.17
C ASP A 109 -12.87 3.75 12.00
N GLN A 110 -12.50 4.56 10.99
CA GLN A 110 -13.21 5.79 10.60
C GLN A 110 -13.86 5.65 9.22
N PRO A 111 -15.03 4.97 9.09
CA PRO A 111 -15.60 4.58 7.80
C PRO A 111 -16.05 5.75 6.92
N ASN A 112 -16.16 6.96 7.47
CA ASN A 112 -16.50 8.17 6.74
C ASN A 112 -15.27 9.05 6.40
N VAL A 113 -14.05 8.60 6.71
CA VAL A 113 -12.82 9.36 6.48
C VAL A 113 -11.94 8.66 5.46
N ALA A 114 -11.69 9.33 4.34
CA ALA A 114 -10.73 8.92 3.33
C ALA A 114 -9.37 9.59 3.56
N GLY A 115 -8.40 8.81 4.03
CA GLY A 115 -7.03 9.25 4.28
C GLY A 115 -6.07 8.74 3.21
N MET A 116 -5.30 9.64 2.62
CA MET A 116 -4.39 9.34 1.53
C MET A 116 -3.12 10.15 1.64
N CYS A 117 -2.00 9.57 1.24
CA CYS A 117 -0.75 10.30 1.10
C CYS A 117 -0.35 10.41 -0.38
N MET A 118 0.20 11.57 -0.72
CA MET A 118 0.87 11.87 -1.97
C MET A 118 2.33 11.41 -1.89
N GLY A 119 2.97 11.33 -3.06
CA GLY A 119 4.35 10.88 -3.22
C GLY A 119 4.47 9.36 -3.27
N ALA A 120 5.63 8.87 -3.71
CA ALA A 120 5.88 7.44 -3.86
C ALA A 120 5.74 6.66 -2.53
N LEU A 121 6.16 7.27 -1.41
CA LEU A 121 6.02 6.69 -0.07
C LEU A 121 4.55 6.62 0.39
N GLY A 122 3.69 7.47 -0.16
CA GLY A 122 2.27 7.53 0.15
C GLY A 122 1.41 6.48 -0.56
N GLN A 123 1.93 5.83 -1.60
CA GLN A 123 1.18 4.87 -2.43
C GLN A 123 0.48 3.77 -1.62
N ILE A 124 1.09 3.34 -0.51
CA ILE A 124 0.52 2.30 0.36
C ILE A 124 -0.86 2.69 0.93
N THR A 125 -1.12 3.98 1.14
CA THR A 125 -2.45 4.48 1.58
C THR A 125 -3.53 4.25 0.53
N ARG A 126 -3.15 4.31 -0.75
CA ARG A 126 -4.06 4.13 -1.89
C ARG A 126 -4.40 2.67 -2.11
N ILE A 127 -3.48 1.77 -1.77
CA ILE A 127 -3.64 0.32 -1.90
C ILE A 127 -4.41 -0.25 -0.70
N LEU A 128 -3.98 0.08 0.53
CA LEU A 128 -4.54 -0.51 1.76
C LEU A 128 -5.82 0.18 2.24
N GLY A 129 -6.32 1.19 1.52
CA GLY A 129 -7.57 1.88 1.83
C GLY A 129 -8.72 0.93 2.21
N PRO A 130 -9.09 -0.06 1.37
CA PRO A 130 -10.17 -0.99 1.69
C PRO A 130 -9.93 -1.82 2.96
N VAL A 131 -8.67 -2.14 3.26
CA VAL A 131 -8.29 -2.89 4.47
C VAL A 131 -8.49 -2.04 5.73
N MET A 132 -8.32 -0.72 5.63
CA MET A 132 -8.58 0.23 6.71
C MET A 132 -9.99 0.81 6.71
N SER A 133 -10.91 0.26 5.90
CA SER A 133 -12.28 0.77 5.72
C SER A 133 -12.37 2.19 5.14
N ASN A 134 -11.33 2.64 4.42
CA ASN A 134 -11.37 3.90 3.69
C ASN A 134 -12.49 3.85 2.64
N PRO A 135 -13.45 4.79 2.64
CA PRO A 135 -14.62 4.73 1.78
C PRO A 135 -14.25 4.80 0.29
N PHE A 136 -13.19 5.52 -0.07
CA PHE A 136 -12.75 5.65 -1.47
C PHE A 136 -11.26 5.95 -1.62
N THR A 137 -10.69 5.51 -2.75
CA THR A 137 -9.35 5.87 -3.20
C THR A 137 -9.41 6.37 -4.65
N PHE A 138 -8.39 7.11 -5.08
CA PHE A 138 -8.26 7.66 -6.43
C PHE A 138 -7.07 7.00 -7.14
N ALA A 139 -7.28 6.65 -8.40
CA ALA A 139 -6.30 6.04 -9.28
C ALA A 139 -6.35 6.65 -10.68
N ALA A 140 -5.22 6.69 -11.36
CA ALA A 140 -5.12 7.27 -12.69
C ALA A 140 -5.53 6.25 -13.77
N LEU A 141 -6.24 6.73 -14.80
CA LEU A 141 -6.55 5.99 -16.03
C LEU A 141 -5.72 6.45 -17.24
N GLY A 142 -4.84 7.42 -17.02
CA GLY A 142 -3.93 8.01 -17.99
C GLY A 142 -2.74 8.63 -17.26
N GLU A 143 -2.57 9.94 -17.40
CA GLU A 143 -1.58 10.71 -16.62
C GLU A 143 -2.01 10.85 -15.16
N GLU A 144 -1.03 10.90 -14.25
CA GLU A 144 -1.25 11.15 -12.83
C GLU A 144 -1.78 12.58 -12.61
N ALA A 145 -2.90 12.71 -11.91
CA ALA A 145 -3.45 13.98 -11.47
C ALA A 145 -2.78 14.50 -10.18
N ALA A 146 -2.11 13.63 -9.44
CA ALA A 146 -1.41 13.97 -8.19
C ALA A 146 -0.16 13.08 -8.00
N PRO A 147 0.90 13.59 -7.35
CA PRO A 147 2.13 12.81 -7.12
C PRO A 147 1.85 11.49 -6.40
N GLY A 148 2.36 10.39 -6.95
CA GLY A 148 2.21 9.07 -6.35
C GLY A 148 0.80 8.48 -6.50
N GLN A 149 -0.01 9.02 -7.41
CA GLN A 149 -1.25 8.36 -7.82
C GLN A 149 -0.90 7.06 -8.54
N MET A 150 -1.59 5.98 -8.20
CA MET A 150 -1.36 4.68 -8.82
C MET A 150 -2.22 4.50 -10.06
N GLN A 151 -1.73 3.77 -11.05
CA GLN A 151 -2.54 3.34 -12.18
C GLN A 151 -3.64 2.39 -11.69
N ALA A 152 -4.87 2.61 -12.13
CA ALA A 152 -6.00 1.76 -11.75
C ALA A 152 -5.76 0.30 -12.19
N GLU A 153 -5.13 0.10 -13.35
CA GLU A 153 -4.76 -1.21 -13.84
C GLU A 153 -3.83 -1.96 -12.88
N GLU A 154 -2.85 -1.28 -12.29
CA GLU A 154 -1.92 -1.88 -11.33
C GLU A 154 -2.66 -2.28 -10.03
N LEU A 155 -3.51 -1.40 -9.48
CA LEU A 155 -4.33 -1.71 -8.31
C LEU A 155 -5.21 -2.95 -8.54
N VAL A 156 -5.80 -3.07 -9.73
CA VAL A 156 -6.70 -4.18 -10.04
C VAL A 156 -5.94 -5.47 -10.36
N LYS A 157 -4.89 -5.41 -11.17
CA LYS A 157 -4.16 -6.59 -11.66
C LYS A 157 -3.12 -7.11 -10.69
N ILE A 158 -2.39 -6.24 -10.01
CA ILE A 158 -1.31 -6.61 -9.09
C ILE A 158 -1.81 -6.74 -7.66
N TYR A 159 -2.61 -5.77 -7.19
CA TYR A 159 -3.07 -5.74 -5.80
C TYR A 159 -4.47 -6.31 -5.59
N HIS A 160 -5.14 -6.72 -6.68
CA HIS A 160 -6.48 -7.31 -6.65
C HIS A 160 -7.47 -6.50 -5.82
N PHE A 161 -7.41 -5.17 -5.98
CA PHE A 161 -8.06 -4.18 -5.12
C PHE A 161 -9.54 -4.47 -4.82
N HIS A 162 -10.29 -4.99 -5.80
CA HIS A 162 -11.72 -5.35 -5.68
C HIS A 162 -12.01 -6.45 -4.65
N ARG A 163 -11.00 -7.22 -4.22
CA ARG A 163 -11.14 -8.28 -3.21
C ARG A 163 -10.75 -7.85 -1.81
N LEU A 164 -10.08 -6.71 -1.69
CA LEU A 164 -9.57 -6.24 -0.41
C LEU A 164 -10.73 -5.88 0.50
N SER A 165 -10.63 -6.30 1.75
CA SER A 165 -11.62 -6.04 2.79
C SER A 165 -10.93 -5.80 4.13
N PRO A 166 -11.65 -5.34 5.16
CA PRO A 166 -11.08 -5.21 6.51
C PRO A 166 -10.55 -6.52 7.13
N ARG A 167 -10.85 -7.68 6.53
CA ARG A 167 -10.32 -8.99 6.96
C ARG A 167 -9.03 -9.40 6.25
N THR A 168 -8.67 -8.70 5.18
CA THR A 168 -7.50 -9.04 4.37
C THR A 168 -6.22 -8.90 5.20
N GLN A 169 -5.41 -9.96 5.22
CA GLN A 169 -4.16 -9.99 5.96
C GLN A 169 -3.06 -9.21 5.23
N ILE A 170 -2.29 -8.40 5.95
CA ILE A 170 -1.25 -7.56 5.38
C ILE A 170 0.12 -8.21 5.53
N TYR A 171 0.81 -8.35 4.41
CA TYR A 171 2.21 -8.77 4.32
C TYR A 171 3.01 -7.73 3.55
N GLY A 172 4.34 -7.80 3.60
CA GLY A 172 5.15 -6.95 2.72
C GLY A 172 6.64 -7.16 2.78
N LEU A 173 7.35 -6.33 2.03
CA LEU A 173 8.80 -6.25 2.00
C LEU A 173 9.26 -4.93 2.61
N ILE A 174 10.18 -5.00 3.57
CA ILE A 174 10.92 -3.84 4.07
C ILE A 174 12.37 -3.86 3.60
N GLY A 175 12.91 -2.69 3.25
CA GLY A 175 14.28 -2.55 2.76
C GLY A 175 14.58 -1.15 2.22
N ASN A 176 15.83 -0.97 1.79
CA ASN A 176 16.27 0.22 1.07
C ASN A 176 17.52 -0.09 0.22
N PRO A 177 17.44 -0.09 -1.13
CA PRO A 177 16.26 0.18 -1.97
C PRO A 177 15.33 -1.04 -2.12
N ILE A 178 14.08 -0.79 -2.53
CA ILE A 178 13.04 -1.82 -2.77
C ILE A 178 12.35 -1.71 -4.14
N ALA A 179 12.66 -0.68 -4.93
CA ALA A 179 11.94 -0.36 -6.16
C ALA A 179 12.02 -1.48 -7.21
N GLN A 180 13.12 -2.23 -7.25
CA GLN A 180 13.34 -3.33 -8.21
C GLN A 180 12.86 -4.70 -7.71
N SER A 181 12.29 -4.78 -6.50
CA SER A 181 11.86 -6.07 -5.96
C SER A 181 10.57 -6.56 -6.64
N PRO A 182 10.56 -7.78 -7.21
CA PRO A 182 9.36 -8.38 -7.79
C PRO A 182 8.45 -9.03 -6.74
N SER A 183 8.80 -9.01 -5.44
CA SER A 183 8.10 -9.78 -4.40
C SER A 183 6.59 -9.54 -4.35
N HIS A 184 6.14 -8.29 -4.49
CA HIS A 184 4.71 -7.96 -4.54
C HIS A 184 3.98 -8.63 -5.72
N ASN A 185 4.59 -8.67 -6.91
CA ASN A 185 4.01 -9.38 -8.06
C ASN A 185 3.89 -10.88 -7.78
N THR A 186 4.95 -11.48 -7.24
CA THR A 186 4.99 -12.93 -6.96
C THR A 186 4.01 -13.32 -5.86
N HIS A 187 4.03 -12.62 -4.72
CA HIS A 187 3.20 -12.99 -3.57
C HIS A 187 1.71 -12.69 -3.80
N ASN A 188 1.35 -11.56 -4.41
CA ASN A 188 -0.06 -11.27 -4.70
C ASN A 188 -0.63 -12.25 -5.74
N ALA A 189 0.15 -12.61 -6.77
CA ALA A 189 -0.25 -13.65 -7.72
C ALA A 189 -0.44 -15.00 -7.03
N TYR A 190 0.45 -15.36 -6.10
CA TYR A 190 0.34 -16.59 -5.31
C TYR A 190 -0.89 -16.59 -4.40
N PHE A 191 -1.14 -15.50 -3.66
CA PHE A 191 -2.32 -15.35 -2.83
C PHE A 191 -3.60 -15.48 -3.65
N ARG A 192 -3.63 -14.85 -4.83
CA ARG A 192 -4.76 -14.96 -5.76
C ARG A 192 -4.98 -16.39 -6.26
N GLN A 193 -3.91 -17.09 -6.66
CA GLN A 193 -4.01 -18.46 -7.15
C GLN A 193 -4.49 -19.43 -6.07
N ARG A 194 -4.16 -19.17 -4.81
CA ARG A 194 -4.50 -20.03 -3.66
C ARG A 194 -5.75 -19.59 -2.89
N ASP A 195 -6.44 -18.55 -3.37
CA ASP A 195 -7.62 -17.96 -2.72
C ASP A 195 -7.35 -17.52 -1.26
N ILE A 196 -6.15 -17.02 -1.00
CA ILE A 196 -5.74 -16.50 0.31
C ILE A 196 -6.15 -15.02 0.37
N ASP A 197 -6.92 -14.64 1.38
CA ASP A 197 -7.32 -13.25 1.65
C ASP A 197 -6.15 -12.46 2.27
N ALA A 198 -5.16 -12.16 1.45
CA ALA A 198 -3.95 -11.47 1.84
C ALA A 198 -3.45 -10.53 0.75
N ILE A 199 -2.70 -9.51 1.16
CA ILE A 199 -2.03 -8.56 0.28
C ILE A 199 -0.56 -8.42 0.67
N TYR A 200 0.31 -8.29 -0.33
CA TYR A 200 1.74 -8.09 -0.17
C TYR A 200 2.16 -6.72 -0.71
N MET A 201 2.79 -5.93 0.16
CA MET A 201 3.18 -4.54 -0.07
C MET A 201 4.70 -4.39 -0.16
N ARG A 202 5.16 -3.24 -0.67
CA ARG A 202 6.56 -2.82 -0.52
C ARG A 202 6.62 -1.56 0.32
N MET A 203 7.56 -1.51 1.26
CA MET A 203 7.73 -0.42 2.21
C MET A 203 9.21 -0.01 2.24
N LEU A 204 9.51 1.16 1.68
CA LEU A 204 10.86 1.73 1.70
C LEU A 204 11.08 2.38 3.06
N LEU A 205 12.00 1.86 3.85
CA LEU A 205 12.28 2.42 5.18
C LEU A 205 13.69 2.98 5.25
N THR A 206 13.88 3.90 6.19
CA THR A 206 15.17 4.25 6.76
C THR A 206 15.32 3.61 8.15
N GLU A 207 16.54 3.55 8.69
CA GLU A 207 16.77 2.98 10.02
C GLU A 207 16.05 3.77 11.13
N GLU A 208 15.96 5.09 10.97
CA GLU A 208 15.29 6.00 11.90
C GLU A 208 13.77 5.73 11.98
N GLU A 209 13.18 5.13 10.94
CA GLU A 209 11.76 4.78 10.91
C GLU A 209 11.45 3.49 11.66
N LEU A 210 12.43 2.61 11.91
CA LEU A 210 12.20 1.27 12.43
C LEU A 210 11.40 1.25 13.75
N PRO A 211 11.70 2.08 14.77
CA PRO A 211 10.94 2.04 16.02
C PRO A 211 9.45 2.29 15.81
N LEU A 212 9.10 3.41 15.15
CA LEU A 212 7.72 3.77 14.88
C LEU A 212 7.06 2.78 13.90
N PHE A 213 7.82 2.25 12.95
CA PHE A 213 7.34 1.26 12.00
C PHE A 213 6.83 -0.01 12.71
N PHE A 214 7.56 -0.55 13.69
CA PHE A 214 7.13 -1.77 14.39
C PHE A 214 5.88 -1.54 15.24
N ASP A 215 5.74 -0.37 15.85
CA ASP A 215 4.53 -0.01 16.59
C ASP A 215 3.32 0.09 15.65
N LEU A 216 3.47 0.79 14.52
CA LEU A 216 2.43 0.91 13.50
C LEU A 216 2.12 -0.43 12.83
N ALA A 217 3.11 -1.29 12.60
CA ALA A 217 2.92 -2.62 12.02
C ALA A 217 2.01 -3.48 12.91
N LYS A 218 2.24 -3.46 14.22
CA LYS A 218 1.37 -4.11 15.22
C LYS A 218 -0.02 -3.50 15.22
N GLN A 219 -0.13 -2.17 15.26
CA GLN A 219 -1.41 -1.46 15.26
C GLN A 219 -2.24 -1.75 13.99
N LEU A 220 -1.60 -1.83 12.83
CA LEU A 220 -2.24 -2.09 11.54
C LEU A 220 -2.57 -3.57 11.32
N GLY A 221 -2.06 -4.48 12.16
CA GLY A 221 -2.30 -5.92 12.03
C GLY A 221 -1.50 -6.56 10.90
N ILE A 222 -0.30 -6.06 10.60
CA ILE A 222 0.63 -6.71 9.68
C ILE A 222 0.95 -8.11 10.22
N GLN A 223 0.85 -9.12 9.37
CA GLN A 223 1.01 -10.54 9.74
C GLN A 223 2.43 -11.06 9.48
N GLY A 224 3.14 -10.49 8.49
CA GLY A 224 4.51 -10.90 8.21
C GLY A 224 5.22 -10.01 7.22
N LEU A 225 6.55 -9.99 7.31
CA LEU A 225 7.41 -9.18 6.46
C LEU A 225 8.57 -10.00 5.92
N SER A 226 8.87 -9.86 4.64
CA SER A 226 10.22 -10.14 4.15
C SER A 226 11.11 -8.94 4.42
N VAL A 227 12.38 -9.20 4.67
CA VAL A 227 13.39 -8.21 5.00
C VAL A 227 14.53 -8.34 4.01
N THR A 228 14.88 -7.23 3.36
CA THR A 228 16.06 -7.16 2.50
C THR A 228 17.09 -6.16 3.04
N MET A 229 18.16 -5.94 2.30
CA MET A 229 19.18 -4.96 2.63
C MET A 229 18.56 -3.57 2.91
N PRO A 230 19.12 -2.79 3.85
CA PRO A 230 20.26 -3.11 4.72
C PRO A 230 19.82 -3.65 6.10
N PHE A 231 18.59 -4.15 6.23
CA PHE A 231 17.98 -4.35 7.54
C PHE A 231 18.19 -5.72 8.16
N LYS A 232 18.67 -6.72 7.41
CA LYS A 232 18.71 -8.10 7.91
C LYS A 232 19.47 -8.27 9.23
N GLU A 233 20.51 -7.47 9.46
CA GLU A 233 21.32 -7.49 10.69
C GLU A 233 20.85 -6.47 11.75
N LYS A 234 19.92 -5.59 11.40
CA LYS A 234 19.51 -4.45 12.23
C LYS A 234 18.20 -4.67 12.98
N LEU A 235 17.48 -5.74 12.66
CA LEU A 235 16.14 -6.00 13.18
C LEU A 235 16.11 -6.79 14.49
N PHE A 236 17.25 -7.33 14.95
CA PHE A 236 17.34 -8.05 16.22
C PHE A 236 16.69 -7.34 17.42
N PRO A 237 16.81 -6.01 17.60
CA PRO A 237 16.17 -5.31 18.71
C PRO A 237 14.64 -5.31 18.69
N TYR A 238 14.01 -5.63 17.54
CA TYR A 238 12.56 -5.62 17.35
C TYR A 238 11.95 -7.03 17.27
N ILE A 239 12.77 -8.06 17.48
CA ILE A 239 12.38 -9.47 17.40
C ILE A 239 12.38 -10.05 18.81
N ASP A 240 11.26 -10.65 19.20
CA ASP A 240 11.10 -11.28 20.50
C ASP A 240 11.66 -12.71 20.51
N VAL A 241 11.47 -13.44 19.41
CA VAL A 241 11.89 -14.85 19.27
C VAL A 241 12.61 -15.06 17.94
N LEU A 242 13.86 -15.53 18.00
CA LEU A 242 14.60 -15.99 16.82
C LEU A 242 14.38 -17.48 16.60
N GLU A 243 14.04 -17.85 15.37
CA GLU A 243 13.77 -19.22 14.97
C GLU A 243 14.85 -19.79 14.03
N GLY A 244 15.09 -21.10 14.16
CA GLY A 244 16.06 -21.83 13.34
C GLY A 244 17.47 -21.26 13.45
N ASP A 245 18.16 -21.19 12.31
CA ASP A 245 19.58 -20.81 12.24
C ASP A 245 19.79 -19.29 12.16
N ALA A 246 18.75 -18.47 12.35
CA ALA A 246 18.82 -17.02 12.17
C ALA A 246 19.82 -16.35 13.12
N LYS A 247 19.98 -16.92 14.33
CA LYS A 247 20.94 -16.43 15.33
C LYS A 247 22.38 -16.75 14.93
N GLU A 248 22.64 -17.94 14.44
CA GLU A 248 23.96 -18.37 13.96
C GLU A 248 24.38 -17.63 12.69
N ILE A 249 23.42 -17.39 11.78
CA ILE A 249 23.64 -16.63 10.55
C ILE A 249 23.88 -15.14 10.85
N GLY A 250 23.30 -14.61 11.94
CA GLY A 250 23.41 -13.19 12.28
C GLY A 250 22.56 -12.28 11.39
N ALA A 251 21.57 -12.85 10.68
CA ALA A 251 20.71 -12.09 9.77
C ALA A 251 19.28 -12.65 9.76
N VAL A 252 18.29 -11.77 9.68
CA VAL A 252 16.86 -12.11 9.60
C VAL A 252 16.28 -11.58 8.30
N ASN A 253 15.69 -12.47 7.49
CA ASN A 253 15.06 -12.10 6.22
C ASN A 253 13.52 -12.24 6.23
N THR A 254 12.96 -12.81 7.31
CA THR A 254 11.54 -13.10 7.44
C THR A 254 11.08 -12.79 8.86
N LEU A 255 9.99 -12.04 8.98
CA LEU A 255 9.30 -11.73 10.22
C LEU A 255 7.88 -12.27 10.18
N ALA A 256 7.42 -12.83 11.29
CA ALA A 256 6.02 -13.17 11.52
C ALA A 256 5.52 -12.49 12.79
N PHE A 257 4.35 -11.86 12.70
CA PHE A 257 3.72 -11.14 13.80
C PHE A 257 2.61 -12.02 14.38
N GLY A 258 2.71 -12.35 15.67
CA GLY A 258 1.67 -13.03 16.45
C GLY A 258 1.55 -12.41 17.83
N ASP A 259 1.50 -13.24 18.88
CA ASP A 259 1.59 -12.77 20.28
C ASP A 259 2.91 -12.06 20.56
N CYS A 260 3.96 -12.41 19.80
CA CYS A 260 5.24 -11.73 19.74
C CYS A 260 5.76 -11.67 18.30
N VAL A 261 6.87 -10.99 18.06
CA VAL A 261 7.54 -10.90 16.76
C VAL A 261 8.56 -12.03 16.63
N TYR A 262 8.33 -12.94 15.68
CA TYR A 262 9.24 -14.03 15.34
C TYR A 262 10.12 -13.63 14.18
N GLY A 263 11.41 -13.96 14.23
CA GLY A 263 12.37 -13.70 13.18
C GLY A 263 13.09 -14.97 12.74
N SER A 264 13.10 -15.23 11.43
CA SER A 264 13.79 -16.38 10.84
C SER A 264 14.62 -15.99 9.62
N ASN A 265 15.47 -16.91 9.16
CA ASN A 265 16.24 -16.76 7.93
C ASN A 265 15.93 -17.92 6.96
N THR A 266 15.41 -17.59 5.78
CA THR A 266 15.12 -18.57 4.72
C THR A 266 16.14 -18.54 3.58
N ASP A 267 17.03 -17.54 3.52
CA ASP A 267 17.98 -17.37 2.42
C ASP A 267 19.02 -18.50 2.41
N GLY A 268 19.58 -18.85 3.56
CA GLY A 268 20.61 -19.90 3.66
C GLY A 268 20.10 -21.25 3.16
N LYS A 269 18.91 -21.66 3.64
CA LYS A 269 18.24 -22.87 3.17
C LYS A 269 17.84 -22.77 1.69
N GLY A 270 17.28 -21.64 1.26
CA GLY A 270 16.87 -21.45 -0.13
C GLY A 270 18.04 -21.53 -1.12
N ALA A 271 19.19 -20.95 -0.77
CA ALA A 271 20.41 -21.03 -1.56
C ALA A 271 20.95 -22.46 -1.65
N LEU A 272 20.98 -23.18 -0.52
CA LEU A 272 21.40 -24.58 -0.46
C LEU A 272 20.48 -25.46 -1.32
N ASP A 273 19.16 -25.36 -1.12
CA ASP A 273 18.17 -26.15 -1.86
C ASP A 273 18.28 -25.91 -3.37
N ALA A 274 18.51 -24.65 -3.81
CA ALA A 274 18.68 -24.32 -5.23
C ALA A 274 19.97 -24.91 -5.85
N ILE A 275 21.06 -24.98 -5.09
CA ILE A 275 22.30 -25.61 -5.55
C ILE A 275 22.13 -27.13 -5.60
N GLU A 276 21.54 -27.72 -4.56
CA GLU A 276 21.34 -29.17 -4.46
C GLU A 276 20.39 -29.73 -5.52
N ASP A 277 19.44 -28.93 -6.01
CA ASP A 277 18.61 -29.25 -7.17
C ASP A 277 19.43 -29.46 -8.46
N LYS A 278 20.65 -28.91 -8.53
CA LYS A 278 21.57 -29.08 -9.67
C LYS A 278 22.70 -30.04 -9.37
N THR A 279 23.20 -30.08 -8.13
CA THR A 279 24.30 -30.96 -7.75
C THR A 279 24.43 -31.10 -6.23
N SER A 280 24.75 -32.30 -5.73
CA SER A 280 25.02 -32.48 -4.30
C SER A 280 26.24 -31.66 -3.87
N VAL A 281 26.13 -30.94 -2.75
CA VAL A 281 27.24 -30.18 -2.16
C VAL A 281 28.09 -31.01 -1.20
N ARG A 282 27.58 -32.18 -0.77
CA ARG A 282 28.21 -33.01 0.25
C ARG A 282 29.61 -33.47 -0.20
N GLY A 283 30.62 -33.15 0.61
CA GLY A 283 32.01 -33.52 0.35
C GLY A 283 32.71 -32.67 -0.71
N LYS A 284 32.10 -31.56 -1.15
CA LYS A 284 32.71 -30.61 -2.09
C LYS A 284 33.30 -29.41 -1.37
N HIS A 285 34.26 -28.77 -2.02
CA HIS A 285 34.75 -27.46 -1.61
C HIS A 285 33.89 -26.38 -2.27
N CYS A 286 33.27 -25.53 -1.46
CA CYS A 286 32.44 -24.42 -1.90
C CYS A 286 33.16 -23.09 -1.60
N VAL A 287 33.03 -22.13 -2.51
CA VAL A 287 33.53 -20.76 -2.34
C VAL A 287 32.33 -19.84 -2.27
N ILE A 288 32.23 -19.05 -1.20
CA ILE A 288 31.23 -18.00 -1.05
C ILE A 288 31.86 -16.68 -1.48
N LEU A 289 31.25 -16.01 -2.46
CA LEU A 289 31.70 -14.70 -2.95
C LEU A 289 30.73 -13.63 -2.47
N GLY A 290 31.19 -12.76 -1.57
CA GLY A 290 30.36 -11.74 -0.90
C GLY A 290 30.23 -12.01 0.61
N ALA A 291 29.98 -10.95 1.38
CA ALA A 291 29.92 -10.98 2.85
C ALA A 291 28.88 -9.97 3.39
N GLY A 292 27.74 -9.85 2.69
CA GLY A 292 26.61 -9.00 3.09
C GLY A 292 25.38 -9.83 3.39
#